data_AF-A0A942KH72-F1
#
_entry.id   AF-A0A942KH72-F1
#
_cell.length_a   1.000
_cell.length_b   1.000
_cell.length_c   1.000
_cell.angle_alpha   90.00
_cell.angle_beta   90.00
_cell.angle_gamma   90.00
#
_symmetry.space_group_name_H-M   'P 1'
#
loop_
_entity.id
_entity.type
_entity.pdbx_description
1 polymer ?
#
loop_
_entity_poly.entity_id
_entity_poly.type
_entity_poly.pdbx_seq_one_letter_code
_entity_poly.pdbx_strand_id
1 'polypeptide(L)'
;MFGLIAGIVAGGAFVGFNIWEKMKFTKMNNLLKEQYKFVQMIDSSKNAVLFNALMAGIAVALGVINVDDLTNIGISIALISAFFGNILAAKTHRQVLFFEKGFSLDGVYTRFKSIQSITPIKKGKQYKVLLLNQNSVVLDKAAVAVLEELRKKKG
;
A
#
# COMPACT_ATOMS: atom_id res chain seq x y z
N MET A 1 -14.83 28.48 12.86
CA MET A 1 -13.46 28.82 12.41
C MET A 1 -12.42 27.77 12.85
N PHE A 2 -12.32 27.43 14.14
CA PHE A 2 -11.34 26.44 14.63
C PHE A 2 -11.47 25.04 14.01
N GLY A 3 -12.70 24.52 13.81
CA GLY A 3 -12.92 23.21 13.18
C GLY A 3 -12.44 23.11 11.73
N LEU A 4 -12.57 24.19 10.95
CA LEU A 4 -12.06 24.27 9.59
C LEU A 4 -10.52 24.22 9.55
N ILE A 5 -9.86 25.02 10.40
CA ILE A 5 -8.40 25.07 10.48
C ILE A 5 -7.85 23.72 10.93
N ALA A 6 -8.45 23.11 11.97
CA ALA A 6 -8.04 21.79 12.45
C ALA A 6 -8.19 20.72 11.35
N GLY A 7 -9.29 20.74 10.60
CA GLY A 7 -9.51 19.83 9.47
C GLY A 7 -8.48 19.97 8.36
N ILE A 8 -8.14 21.21 7.97
CA ILE A 8 -7.12 21.49 6.95
C ILE A 8 -5.73 21.04 7.42
N VAL A 9 -5.34 21.36 8.66
CA VAL A 9 -4.02 21.02 9.19
C VAL A 9 -3.87 19.50 9.33
N ALA A 10 -4.84 18.82 9.96
CA ALA A 10 -4.80 17.38 10.14
C ALA A 10 -4.85 16.64 8.80
N GLY A 11 -5.75 17.06 7.89
CA GLY A 11 -5.87 16.48 6.56
C GLY A 11 -4.61 16.67 5.71
N GLY A 12 -4.08 17.90 5.67
CA GLY A 12 -2.87 18.25 4.95
C GLY A 12 -1.64 17.50 5.47
N ALA A 13 -1.45 17.42 6.79
CA ALA A 13 -0.35 16.67 7.40
C ALA A 13 -0.42 15.18 7.07
N PHE A 14 -1.61 14.57 7.15
CA PHE A 14 -1.79 13.15 6.86
C PHE A 14 -1.51 12.81 5.39
N VAL A 15 -2.03 13.62 4.45
CA VAL A 15 -1.75 13.44 3.02
C VAL A 15 -0.28 13.68 2.73
N GLY A 16 0.32 14.72 3.31
CA GLY A 16 1.75 15.04 3.15
C GLY A 16 2.66 13.89 3.59
N PHE A 17 2.38 13.28 4.73
CA PHE A 17 3.10 12.09 5.21
C PHE A 17 3.01 10.93 4.20
N ASN A 18 1.81 10.61 3.72
CA ASN A 18 1.60 9.52 2.76
C ASN A 18 2.25 9.80 1.39
N ILE A 19 2.30 11.06 0.94
CA ILE A 19 3.05 11.46 -0.26
C ILE A 19 4.55 11.23 -0.05
N TRP A 20 5.09 11.66 1.08
CA TRP A 20 6.50 11.48 1.40
C TRP A 20 6.89 10.00 1.45
N GLU A 21 6.09 9.15 2.11
CA GLU A 21 6.32 7.70 2.12
C GLU A 21 6.29 7.09 0.72
N LYS A 22 5.31 7.49 -0.10
CA LYS A 22 5.22 7.04 -1.49
C LYS A 22 6.46 7.45 -2.29
N MET A 23 6.96 8.68 -2.13
CA MET A 23 8.17 9.14 -2.79
C MET A 23 9.39 8.32 -2.36
N LYS A 24 9.54 8.06 -1.05
CA LYS A 24 10.61 7.21 -0.50
C LYS A 24 10.56 5.81 -1.10
N PHE A 25 9.37 5.21 -1.16
CA PHE A 25 9.15 3.88 -1.75
C PHE A 25 9.45 3.86 -3.25
N THR A 26 8.98 4.85 -4.01
CA THR A 26 9.30 4.98 -5.44
C THR A 26 10.81 5.10 -5.67
N LYS A 27 11.50 5.92 -4.88
CA LYS A 27 12.97 6.05 -4.97
C LYS A 27 13.66 4.73 -4.69
N MET A 28 13.26 4.00 -3.63
CA MET A 28 13.82 2.69 -3.31
C MET A 28 13.57 1.67 -4.43
N ASN A 29 12.37 1.65 -5.00
CA ASN A 29 12.04 0.72 -6.07
C ASN A 29 12.82 1.01 -7.36
N ASN A 30 13.10 2.27 -7.67
CA ASN A 30 13.94 2.62 -8.80
C ASN A 30 15.38 2.13 -8.58
N LEU A 31 15.94 2.35 -7.39
CA LEU A 31 17.27 1.82 -7.03
C LEU A 31 17.32 0.29 -7.12
N LEU A 32 16.27 -0.41 -6.66
CA LEU A 32 16.19 -1.87 -6.77
C LEU A 32 16.07 -2.34 -8.23
N LYS A 33 15.37 -1.60 -9.09
CA LYS A 33 15.27 -1.90 -10.53
C LYS A 33 16.59 -1.69 -11.27
N GLU A 34 17.40 -0.74 -10.83
CA GLU A 34 18.75 -0.53 -11.35
C GLU A 34 19.71 -1.64 -10.90
N GLN A 35 19.62 -2.05 -9.63
CA GLN A 35 20.52 -3.06 -9.04
C GLN A 35 20.14 -4.51 -9.40
N TYR A 36 18.85 -4.78 -9.59
CA TYR A 36 18.32 -6.11 -9.82
C TYR A 36 17.42 -6.12 -11.05
N LYS A 37 17.60 -7.14 -11.89
CA LYS A 37 16.75 -7.34 -13.06
C LYS A 37 15.30 -7.59 -12.63
N PHE A 38 14.46 -6.61 -12.93
CA PHE A 38 13.02 -6.63 -12.68
C PHE A 38 12.33 -7.69 -13.55
N VAL A 39 11.38 -8.41 -12.96
CA VAL A 39 10.61 -9.45 -13.65
C VAL A 39 9.18 -8.99 -13.81
N GLN A 40 8.49 -8.73 -12.69
CA GLN A 40 7.08 -8.35 -12.72
C GLN A 40 6.64 -7.70 -11.41
N MET A 41 5.49 -7.03 -11.45
CA MET A 41 4.85 -6.41 -10.28
C MET A 41 3.46 -7.03 -10.08
N ILE A 42 3.13 -7.36 -8.84
CA ILE A 42 1.78 -7.74 -8.43
C ILE A 42 1.21 -6.63 -7.55
N ASP A 43 0.12 -6.00 -8.01
CA ASP A 43 -0.56 -4.93 -7.30
C ASP A 43 -1.94 -5.40 -6.82
N SER A 44 -2.10 -5.45 -5.50
CA SER A 44 -3.37 -5.85 -4.84
C SER A 44 -4.09 -4.66 -4.19
N SER A 45 -3.74 -3.44 -4.59
CA SER A 45 -4.31 -2.20 -4.06
C SER A 45 -5.69 -1.87 -4.63
N LYS A 46 -6.06 -2.40 -5.81
CA LYS A 46 -7.24 -1.98 -6.59
C LYS A 46 -8.53 -1.86 -5.76
N ASN A 47 -8.87 -2.89 -4.98
CA ASN A 47 -10.10 -2.87 -4.18
C ASN A 47 -10.07 -1.82 -3.06
N ALA A 48 -8.91 -1.64 -2.41
CA ALA A 48 -8.76 -0.60 -1.39
C ALA A 48 -8.80 0.80 -2.01
N VAL A 49 -8.15 0.99 -3.18
CA VAL A 49 -8.19 2.26 -3.90
C VAL A 49 -9.62 2.61 -4.31
N LEU A 50 -10.36 1.65 -4.86
CA LEU A 50 -11.75 1.86 -5.27
C LEU A 50 -12.65 2.22 -4.09
N PHE A 51 -12.55 1.46 -2.98
CA PHE A 51 -13.33 1.73 -1.78
C PHE A 51 -13.04 3.13 -1.22
N ASN A 52 -11.76 3.48 -1.04
CA ASN A 52 -11.40 4.81 -0.52
C ASN A 52 -11.79 5.93 -1.50
N ALA A 53 -11.71 5.71 -2.81
CA ALA A 53 -12.16 6.69 -3.80
C ALA A 53 -13.68 6.94 -3.71
N LEU A 54 -14.48 5.87 -3.53
CA LEU A 54 -15.92 5.99 -3.31
C LEU A 54 -16.23 6.76 -2.02
N MET A 55 -15.54 6.44 -0.93
CA MET A 55 -15.73 7.12 0.34
C MET A 55 -15.29 8.59 0.29
N ALA A 56 -14.23 8.92 -0.44
CA ALA A 56 -13.84 10.30 -0.71
C ALA A 56 -14.94 11.05 -1.47
N GLY A 57 -15.55 10.43 -2.48
CA GLY A 57 -16.68 11.00 -3.21
C GLY A 57 -17.90 11.27 -2.31
N ILE A 58 -18.22 10.35 -1.41
CA ILE A 58 -19.29 10.53 -0.41
C ILE A 58 -18.95 11.69 0.54
N ALA A 59 -17.70 11.77 1.03
CA ALA A 59 -17.26 12.85 1.92
C ALA A 59 -17.34 14.22 1.24
N VAL A 60 -17.01 14.32 -0.06
CA VAL A 60 -17.21 15.54 -0.85
C VAL A 60 -18.70 15.90 -0.90
N ALA A 61 -19.57 14.94 -1.22
CA ALA A 61 -21.01 15.19 -1.29
C ALA A 61 -21.58 15.70 0.05
N LEU A 62 -21.16 15.10 1.17
CA LEU A 62 -21.56 15.55 2.52
C LEU A 62 -21.07 16.97 2.84
N GLY A 63 -19.86 17.34 2.41
CA GLY A 63 -19.34 18.70 2.56
C GLY A 63 -20.10 19.75 1.75
N VAL A 64 -20.57 19.38 0.56
CA VAL A 64 -21.36 20.28 -0.31
C VAL A 64 -22.79 20.46 0.19
N ILE A 65 -23.39 19.44 0.80
CA ILE A 65 -24.76 19.51 1.32
C ILE A 65 -24.84 20.39 2.58
N ASN A 66 -23.78 20.40 3.41
CA ASN A 66 -23.75 21.12 4.69
C ASN A 66 -22.78 22.32 4.67
N VAL A 67 -22.89 23.19 3.65
CA VAL A 67 -22.01 24.36 3.46
C VAL A 67 -22.16 25.46 4.51
N ASP A 68 -23.27 25.46 5.26
CA ASP A 68 -23.55 26.53 6.24
C ASP A 68 -22.80 26.35 7.57
N ASP A 69 -22.24 25.17 7.83
CA ASP A 69 -21.47 24.88 9.04
C ASP A 69 -19.98 24.64 8.74
N LEU A 70 -19.16 25.61 9.12
CA LEU A 70 -17.69 25.56 9.00
C LEU A 70 -17.06 24.33 9.69
N THR A 71 -17.73 23.76 10.70
CA THR A 71 -17.27 22.54 11.38
C THR A 71 -17.46 21.33 10.48
N ASN A 72 -18.63 21.21 9.84
CA ASN A 72 -18.92 20.13 8.89
C ASN A 72 -18.03 20.20 7.65
N ILE A 73 -17.75 21.40 7.15
CA ILE A 73 -16.75 21.59 6.08
C ILE A 73 -15.37 21.09 6.53
N GLY A 74 -14.94 21.44 7.74
CA GLY A 74 -13.66 20.99 8.30
C GLY A 74 -13.57 19.46 8.42
N ILE A 75 -14.65 18.82 8.88
CA ILE A 75 -14.75 17.35 8.96
C ILE A 75 -14.68 16.73 7.57
N SER A 76 -15.42 17.26 6.59
CA SER A 76 -15.40 16.75 5.22
C SER A 76 -14.01 16.86 4.60
N ILE A 77 -13.29 17.97 4.80
CA ILE A 77 -11.89 18.11 4.35
C ILE A 77 -11.01 17.04 4.99
N ALA A 78 -11.10 16.86 6.31
CA ALA A 78 -10.31 15.85 7.03
C ALA A 78 -10.60 14.42 6.51
N LEU A 79 -11.87 14.10 6.26
CA LEU A 79 -12.28 12.80 5.71
C LEU A 79 -11.75 12.59 4.29
N ILE A 80 -11.89 13.59 3.41
CA ILE A 80 -11.35 13.53 2.04
C ILE A 80 -9.84 13.28 2.11
N SER A 81 -9.12 14.05 2.92
CA SER A 81 -7.68 13.89 3.11
C SER A 81 -7.32 12.50 3.65
N ALA A 82 -8.08 11.95 4.60
CA ALA A 82 -7.86 10.60 5.13
C ALA A 82 -8.05 9.53 4.04
N PHE A 83 -9.10 9.61 3.24
CA PHE A 83 -9.31 8.67 2.14
C PHE A 83 -8.24 8.78 1.05
N PHE A 84 -7.80 10.00 0.70
CA PHE A 84 -6.69 10.20 -0.22
C PHE A 84 -5.38 9.63 0.33
N GLY A 85 -5.06 9.88 1.60
CA GLY A 85 -3.87 9.27 2.24
C GLY A 85 -3.93 7.74 2.21
N ASN A 86 -5.10 7.14 2.50
CA ASN A 86 -5.29 5.70 2.42
C ASN A 86 -5.13 5.12 1.00
N ILE A 87 -5.52 5.87 -0.03
CA ILE A 87 -5.27 5.47 -1.44
C ILE A 87 -3.76 5.41 -1.70
N LEU A 88 -3.01 6.40 -1.23
CA LEU A 88 -1.56 6.44 -1.39
C LEU A 88 -0.90 5.29 -0.61
N ALA A 89 -1.27 5.10 0.66
CA ALA A 89 -0.79 3.99 1.48
C ALA A 89 -1.08 2.63 0.82
N ALA A 90 -2.29 2.41 0.31
CA ALA A 90 -2.66 1.17 -0.35
C ALA A 90 -1.79 0.89 -1.59
N LYS A 91 -1.47 1.91 -2.38
CA LYS A 91 -0.58 1.79 -3.53
C LYS A 91 0.86 1.50 -3.12
N THR A 92 1.33 2.02 -1.99
CA THR A 92 2.68 1.80 -1.47
C THR A 92 2.82 0.38 -0.89
N HIS A 93 1.89 -0.04 -0.04
CA HIS A 93 2.07 -1.21 0.83
C HIS A 93 1.50 -2.52 0.29
N ARG A 94 0.74 -2.47 -0.81
CA ARG A 94 0.11 -3.68 -1.42
C ARG A 94 0.72 -4.05 -2.77
N GLN A 95 1.90 -3.52 -3.07
CA GLN A 95 2.66 -3.82 -4.27
C GLN A 95 3.84 -4.71 -3.93
N VAL A 96 3.90 -5.87 -4.58
CA VAL A 96 5.05 -6.78 -4.52
C VAL A 96 5.80 -6.68 -5.83
N LEU A 97 7.08 -6.34 -5.76
CA LEU A 97 7.97 -6.28 -6.92
C LEU A 97 8.83 -7.54 -6.95
N PHE A 98 8.74 -8.30 -8.03
CA PHE A 98 9.56 -9.48 -8.25
C PHE A 98 10.78 -9.15 -9.08
N PHE A 99 11.92 -9.64 -8.62
CA PHE A 99 13.22 -9.55 -9.26
C PHE A 99 13.78 -10.97 -9.43
N GLU A 100 14.81 -11.13 -10.25
CA GLU A 100 15.34 -12.47 -10.55
C GLU A 100 15.79 -13.29 -9.33
N LYS A 101 16.22 -12.65 -8.24
CA LYS A 101 16.80 -13.32 -7.05
C LYS A 101 15.97 -13.15 -5.77
N GLY A 102 14.85 -12.43 -5.85
CA GLY A 102 14.07 -12.08 -4.68
C GLY A 102 12.87 -11.22 -5.01
N PHE A 103 12.20 -10.72 -3.98
CA PHE A 103 11.07 -9.81 -4.11
C PHE A 103 11.22 -8.64 -3.14
N SER A 104 10.61 -7.50 -3.46
CA SER A 104 10.49 -6.36 -2.55
C SER A 104 9.03 -6.17 -2.17
N LEU A 105 8.79 -5.98 -0.88
CA LEU A 105 7.51 -5.61 -0.29
C LEU A 105 7.78 -4.51 0.73
N ASP A 106 6.97 -3.45 0.76
CA ASP A 106 7.12 -2.33 1.70
C ASP A 106 8.52 -1.66 1.67
N GLY A 107 9.22 -1.73 0.53
CA GLY A 107 10.56 -1.17 0.35
C GLY A 107 11.67 -2.04 0.93
N VAL A 108 11.33 -3.24 1.39
CA VAL A 108 12.27 -4.22 1.94
C VAL A 108 12.49 -5.33 0.92
N TYR A 109 13.73 -5.44 0.44
CA TYR A 109 14.13 -6.51 -0.47
C TYR A 109 14.44 -7.81 0.28
N THR A 110 13.81 -8.90 -0.15
CA THR A 110 13.92 -10.24 0.43
C THR A 110 14.38 -11.23 -0.64
N ARG A 111 15.48 -11.93 -0.40
CA ARG A 111 16.04 -12.94 -1.32
C ARG A 111 15.22 -14.24 -1.26
N PHE A 112 15.04 -14.93 -2.38
CA PHE A 112 14.31 -16.21 -2.37
C PHE A 112 14.96 -17.29 -1.48
N LYS A 113 16.29 -17.29 -1.39
CA LYS A 113 17.04 -18.19 -0.49
C LYS A 113 16.72 -17.98 1.00
N SER A 114 16.16 -16.82 1.36
CA SER A 114 15.76 -16.53 2.74
C SER A 114 14.38 -17.07 3.10
N ILE A 115 13.65 -17.67 2.16
CA ILE A 115 12.31 -18.22 2.43
C ILE A 115 12.45 -19.61 3.02
N GLN A 116 11.99 -19.78 4.26
CA GLN A 116 11.92 -21.08 4.93
C GLN A 116 10.68 -21.87 4.49
N SER A 117 9.50 -21.27 4.65
CA SER A 117 8.23 -21.94 4.39
C SER A 117 7.17 -20.96 3.90
N ILE A 118 6.16 -21.51 3.23
CA ILE A 118 4.99 -20.77 2.74
C ILE A 118 3.75 -21.54 3.23
N THR A 119 2.89 -20.88 3.99
CA THR A 119 1.72 -21.52 4.60
C THR A 119 0.45 -20.75 4.24
N PRO A 120 -0.61 -21.42 3.73
CA PRO A 120 -1.86 -20.75 3.42
C PRO A 120 -2.55 -20.25 4.69
N ILE A 121 -3.15 -19.07 4.60
CA ILE A 121 -4.01 -18.45 5.63
C ILE A 121 -5.31 -17.95 4.98
N LYS A 122 -6.36 -17.69 5.78
CA LYS A 122 -7.69 -17.25 5.31
C LYS A 122 -8.24 -18.09 4.16
N LYS A 123 -8.36 -19.41 4.35
CA LYS A 123 -8.87 -20.36 3.34
C LYS A 123 -8.11 -20.27 2.00
N GLY A 124 -6.80 -20.03 2.04
CA GLY A 124 -5.93 -20.01 0.86
C GLY A 124 -6.00 -18.75 0.00
N LYS A 125 -6.66 -17.68 0.47
CA LYS A 125 -6.65 -16.36 -0.20
C LYS A 125 -5.33 -15.63 0.00
N GLN A 126 -4.71 -15.84 1.16
CA GLN A 126 -3.45 -15.24 1.56
C GLN A 126 -2.49 -16.32 2.04
N TYR A 127 -1.20 -16.03 2.06
CA TYR A 127 -0.16 -16.96 2.46
C TYR A 127 0.83 -16.23 3.35
N LYS A 128 1.19 -16.85 4.46
CA LYS A 128 2.28 -16.42 5.32
C LYS A 128 3.58 -17.02 4.79
N VAL A 129 4.53 -16.17 4.43
CA VAL A 129 5.88 -16.56 4.02
C VAL A 129 6.81 -16.33 5.20
N LEU A 130 7.38 -17.41 5.74
CA LEU A 130 8.34 -17.37 6.82
C LEU A 130 9.76 -17.21 6.26
N LEU A 131 10.51 -16.27 6.82
CA LEU A 131 11.89 -15.97 6.43
C LEU A 131 12.90 -16.56 7.42
N LEU A 132 14.16 -16.70 6.99
CA LEU A 132 15.25 -17.29 7.78
C LEU A 132 15.49 -16.57 9.12
N ASN A 133 15.22 -15.27 9.16
CA ASN A 133 15.35 -14.43 10.36
C ASN A 133 14.10 -14.46 11.26
N GLN A 134 13.22 -15.46 11.10
CA GLN A 134 11.95 -15.60 11.81
C GLN A 134 10.92 -14.48 11.55
N ASN A 135 11.21 -13.53 10.66
CA ASN A 135 10.22 -12.58 10.19
C ASN A 135 9.24 -13.29 9.25
N SER A 136 8.00 -12.81 9.21
CA SER A 136 7.00 -13.31 8.27
C SER A 136 6.35 -12.19 7.50
N VAL A 137 6.16 -12.41 6.20
CA VAL A 137 5.39 -11.51 5.33
C VAL A 137 4.12 -12.21 4.87
N VAL A 138 3.05 -11.45 4.69
CA VAL A 138 1.78 -11.97 4.17
C VAL A 138 1.64 -11.54 2.71
N LEU A 139 1.48 -12.52 1.83
CA LEU A 139 1.31 -12.31 0.39
C LEU A 139 -0.03 -12.85 -0.07
N ASP A 140 -0.63 -12.21 -1.06
CA ASP A 140 -1.84 -12.72 -1.70
C ASP A 140 -1.51 -13.91 -2.60
N LYS A 141 -2.53 -14.75 -2.87
CA LYS A 141 -2.38 -15.98 -3.69
C LYS A 141 -1.67 -15.74 -5.03
N ALA A 142 -1.98 -14.63 -5.70
CA ALA A 142 -1.36 -14.28 -6.99
C ALA A 142 0.15 -14.03 -6.85
N ALA A 143 0.57 -13.33 -5.80
CA ALA A 143 1.99 -13.08 -5.53
C ALA A 143 2.73 -14.38 -5.16
N VAL A 144 2.09 -15.28 -4.41
CA VAL A 144 2.71 -16.58 -4.07
C VAL A 144 2.86 -17.49 -5.29
N ALA A 145 1.89 -17.53 -6.20
CA ALA A 145 2.01 -18.32 -7.43
C ALA A 145 3.25 -17.92 -8.25
N VAL A 146 3.48 -16.61 -8.38
CA VAL A 146 4.65 -16.04 -9.06
C VAL A 146 5.94 -16.36 -8.30
N LEU A 147 5.91 -16.19 -6.97
CA LEU A 147 7.05 -16.48 -6.11
C LEU A 147 7.50 -17.94 -6.26
N GLU A 148 6.56 -18.88 -6.23
CA GLU A 148 6.84 -20.31 -6.40
C GLU A 148 7.38 -20.62 -7.79
N GLU A 149 6.84 -20.00 -8.84
CA GLU A 149 7.35 -20.16 -10.21
C GLU A 149 8.81 -19.67 -10.33
N LEU A 150 9.10 -18.47 -9.83
CA LEU A 150 10.45 -17.89 -9.88
C LEU A 150 11.44 -18.66 -9.00
N ARG A 151 11.00 -19.18 -7.85
CA ARG A 151 11.82 -20.03 -6.98
C ARG A 151 12.20 -21.34 -7.66
N LYS A 152 11.25 -22.00 -8.36
CA LYS A 152 11.51 -23.26 -9.09
C LYS A 152 12.48 -23.09 -10.26
N LYS A 153 12.45 -21.94 -10.94
CA LYS A 153 13.36 -21.65 -12.07
C LYS A 153 14.81 -21.34 -11.66
N LYS A 154 15.07 -21.09 -10.37
CA LYS A 154 16.37 -20.60 -9.85
C LYS A 154 16.93 -21.45 -8.69
N GLY A 155 16.21 -22.49 -8.28
CA GLY A 155 16.69 -23.54 -7.37
C GLY A 155 17.28 -24.69 -8.19
#